data_AF-A0A434A2A7-F1
#
_entry.id   AF-A0A434A2A7-F1
#
_cell.length_a   1.000
_cell.length_b   1.000
_cell.length_c   1.000
_cell.angle_alpha   90.00
_cell.angle_beta   90.00
_cell.angle_gamma   90.00
#
_symmetry.space_group_name_H-M   'P 1'
#
loop_
_entity.id
_entity.type
_entity.pdbx_description
1 polymer ?
#
loop_
_entity_poly.entity_id
_entity_poly.type
_entity_poly.pdbx_seq_one_letter_code
_entity_poly.pdbx_strand_id
1 'polypeptide(L)'
;MIDYQENIYKIFKDSEFSINPDDIVFKYSAEIEKQFSDLNIKILNIRNETLTVEKSDLNLNIYENLEDYLKLSEVVKSENVLIINKRNTPFSFIDNKTFTNFIPDENNFFFSNSKSFNQFIEFMKSQEIDSDEAFHFVDYVNKTNRKIVFTSLSEKGRLIMKYFNEIHHFDNKVDYSISFEEFTTCFTKENLHLPKFLKNSIIEFSAKNKKEIRIYEFFENLGTIIKTAKINFEIYLNNLSIDSIKKEYDEYKSKYFKEISEILSNITQKIIGLPIVIATTLFALEKIQVSVQFLAMIIVTILITNIYLILLLKINFNDLAYIKTVSERDYKKLISNKFFMIFPDEKRYFTEINLRLGKRVTQLKNICETYFWIIGLTNIGLNILIFNKLDFSTGAISIISLVSLGIFAFTRNHILENIEEKSVI
;
A
#
# COMPACT_ATOMS: atom_id res chain seq x y z
N MET A 1 -46.09 -20.03 10.89
CA MET A 1 -44.98 -20.61 11.68
C MET A 1 -44.91 -20.00 13.08
N ILE A 2 -45.03 -18.67 13.23
CA ILE A 2 -45.04 -18.03 14.56
C ILE A 2 -46.19 -18.53 15.45
N ASP A 3 -47.42 -18.57 14.94
CA ASP A 3 -48.59 -19.08 15.67
C ASP A 3 -48.41 -20.54 16.10
N TYR A 4 -47.72 -21.34 15.27
CA TYR A 4 -47.40 -22.73 15.57
C TYR A 4 -46.44 -22.83 16.77
N GLN A 5 -45.37 -22.03 16.78
CA GLN A 5 -44.45 -21.99 17.92
C GLN A 5 -45.09 -21.40 19.18
N GLU A 6 -45.97 -20.40 19.06
CA GLU A 6 -46.69 -19.85 20.21
C GLU A 6 -47.62 -20.89 20.84
N ASN A 7 -48.34 -21.66 20.02
CA ASN A 7 -49.19 -22.75 20.50
C ASN A 7 -48.37 -23.87 21.15
N ILE A 8 -47.24 -24.26 20.56
CA ILE A 8 -46.30 -25.20 21.19
C ILE A 8 -45.82 -24.65 22.54
N TYR A 9 -45.42 -23.39 22.61
CA TYR A 9 -44.97 -22.79 23.87
C TYR A 9 -46.05 -22.82 24.95
N LYS A 10 -47.32 -22.55 24.62
CA LYS A 10 -48.44 -22.66 25.58
C LYS A 10 -48.52 -24.08 26.17
N ILE A 11 -48.42 -25.11 25.33
CA ILE A 11 -48.39 -26.51 25.78
C ILE A 11 -47.25 -26.74 26.76
N PHE A 12 -46.03 -26.30 26.42
CA PHE A 12 -44.84 -26.51 27.23
C PHE A 12 -44.86 -25.73 28.54
N LYS A 13 -45.39 -24.50 28.53
CA LYS A 13 -45.42 -23.61 29.70
C LYS A 13 -46.24 -24.22 30.85
N ASP A 14 -47.38 -24.82 30.51
CA ASP A 14 -48.35 -25.31 31.49
C ASP A 14 -48.17 -26.82 31.81
N SER A 15 -47.16 -27.48 31.23
CA SER A 15 -46.92 -28.92 31.37
C SER A 15 -45.63 -29.27 32.11
N GLU A 16 -45.64 -30.43 32.78
CA GLU A 16 -44.43 -31.11 33.25
C GLU A 16 -43.87 -31.95 32.09
N PHE A 17 -42.63 -31.68 31.67
CA PHE A 17 -41.98 -32.38 30.56
C PHE A 17 -40.49 -32.62 30.82
N SER A 18 -39.90 -33.54 30.05
CA SER A 18 -38.46 -33.77 29.94
C SER A 18 -38.05 -33.89 28.47
N ILE A 19 -37.01 -33.16 28.07
CA ILE A 19 -36.46 -33.20 26.70
C ILE A 19 -35.32 -34.23 26.66
N ASN A 20 -35.52 -35.34 25.95
CA ASN A 20 -34.48 -36.34 25.70
C ASN A 20 -33.76 -36.04 24.37
N PRO A 21 -32.74 -36.81 23.94
CA PRO A 21 -32.08 -36.58 22.65
C PRO A 21 -33.03 -36.65 21.45
N ASP A 22 -33.89 -37.68 21.39
CA ASP A 22 -34.71 -37.99 20.21
C ASP A 22 -36.19 -37.63 20.38
N ASP A 23 -36.68 -37.55 21.62
CA ASP A 23 -38.08 -37.30 21.94
C ASP A 23 -38.27 -36.28 23.08
N ILE A 24 -39.53 -35.90 23.30
CA ILE A 24 -39.97 -35.06 24.40
C ILE A 24 -41.11 -35.78 25.10
N VAL A 25 -40.94 -36.01 26.40
CA VAL A 25 -41.88 -36.76 27.23
C VAL A 25 -42.62 -35.79 28.13
N PHE A 26 -43.95 -35.83 28.09
CA PHE A 26 -44.86 -35.05 28.92
C PHE A 26 -45.59 -35.97 29.89
N LYS A 27 -45.94 -35.45 31.05
CA LYS A 27 -46.95 -36.08 31.90
C LYS A 27 -48.30 -36.06 31.20
N TYR A 28 -49.01 -37.18 31.22
CA TYR A 28 -50.29 -37.30 30.52
C TYR A 28 -51.32 -36.27 31.03
N SER A 29 -51.96 -35.60 30.09
CA SER A 29 -53.14 -34.76 30.29
C SER A 29 -53.97 -34.82 29.01
N ALA A 30 -55.27 -35.09 29.15
CA ALA A 30 -56.20 -35.12 28.02
C ALA A 30 -56.25 -33.77 27.27
N GLU A 31 -55.98 -32.66 27.97
CA GLU A 31 -55.88 -31.34 27.36
C GLU A 31 -54.65 -31.20 26.46
N ILE A 32 -53.49 -31.68 26.92
CA ILE A 32 -52.23 -31.67 26.15
C ILE A 32 -52.35 -32.56 24.91
N GLU A 33 -52.90 -33.76 25.06
CA GLU A 33 -53.17 -34.68 23.94
C GLU A 33 -54.05 -34.03 22.87
N LYS A 34 -55.12 -33.34 23.30
CA LYS A 34 -55.98 -32.59 22.38
C LYS A 34 -55.22 -31.45 21.69
N GLN A 35 -54.45 -30.65 22.43
CA GLN A 35 -53.67 -29.54 21.87
C GLN A 35 -52.63 -30.02 20.83
N PHE A 36 -51.95 -31.14 21.07
CA PHE A 36 -51.05 -31.74 20.07
C PHE A 36 -51.80 -32.27 18.85
N SER A 37 -52.96 -32.90 19.05
CA SER A 37 -53.82 -33.37 17.95
C SER A 37 -54.32 -32.22 17.08
N ASP A 38 -54.71 -31.10 17.69
CA ASP A 38 -55.15 -29.88 16.99
C ASP A 38 -54.02 -29.26 16.15
N LEU A 39 -52.75 -29.47 16.55
CA LEU A 39 -51.56 -29.06 15.80
C LEU A 39 -51.05 -30.10 14.80
N ASN A 40 -51.77 -31.23 14.63
CA ASN A 40 -51.37 -32.38 13.82
C ASN A 40 -49.99 -32.98 14.20
N ILE A 41 -49.61 -32.91 15.48
CA ILE A 41 -48.38 -33.51 15.99
C ILE A 41 -48.67 -34.94 16.41
N LYS A 42 -47.88 -35.90 15.92
CA LYS A 42 -48.02 -37.31 16.33
C LYS A 42 -47.54 -37.47 17.77
N ILE A 43 -48.35 -38.19 18.55
CA ILE A 43 -48.08 -38.50 19.95
C ILE A 43 -48.15 -40.00 20.17
N LEU A 44 -47.26 -40.51 21.02
CA LEU A 44 -47.29 -41.87 21.54
C LEU A 44 -47.79 -41.81 22.99
N ASN A 45 -49.01 -42.31 23.22
CA ASN A 45 -49.57 -42.44 24.56
C ASN A 45 -49.10 -43.76 25.19
N ILE A 46 -48.39 -43.68 26.31
CA ILE A 46 -47.91 -44.83 27.07
C ILE A 46 -48.75 -44.94 28.34
N ARG A 47 -49.68 -45.90 28.34
CA ARG A 47 -50.48 -46.30 29.51
C ARG A 47 -51.25 -45.17 30.22
N ASN A 48 -51.56 -44.08 29.52
CA ASN A 48 -52.16 -42.86 30.10
C ASN A 48 -51.33 -42.22 31.23
N GLU A 49 -50.02 -42.51 31.28
CA GLU A 49 -49.09 -41.93 32.25
C GLU A 49 -48.27 -40.82 31.60
N THR A 50 -47.81 -41.05 30.37
CA THR A 50 -46.96 -40.13 29.63
C THR A 50 -47.36 -40.01 28.16
N LEU A 51 -47.17 -38.82 27.60
CA LEU A 51 -47.26 -38.54 26.16
C LEU A 51 -45.84 -38.31 25.63
N THR A 52 -45.47 -38.99 24.55
CA THR A 52 -44.15 -38.83 23.92
C THR A 52 -44.32 -38.25 22.52
N VAL A 53 -43.54 -37.21 22.20
CA VAL A 53 -43.47 -36.58 20.88
C VAL A 53 -42.07 -36.75 20.33
N GLU A 54 -41.93 -37.33 19.14
CA GLU A 54 -40.64 -37.39 18.45
C GLU A 54 -40.23 -35.99 17.99
N LYS A 55 -38.98 -35.59 18.20
CA LYS A 55 -38.52 -34.25 17.78
C LYS A 55 -38.61 -34.02 16.28
N SER A 56 -38.44 -35.08 15.50
CA SER A 56 -38.59 -35.06 14.04
C SER A 56 -39.97 -34.62 13.58
N ASP A 57 -41.01 -34.80 14.40
CA ASP A 57 -42.38 -34.41 14.06
C ASP A 57 -42.67 -32.91 14.31
N LEU A 58 -41.81 -32.19 15.03
CA LEU A 58 -42.06 -30.81 15.45
C LEU A 58 -41.61 -29.74 14.45
N ASN A 59 -40.94 -30.08 13.34
CA ASN A 59 -40.41 -29.14 12.33
C ASN A 59 -39.60 -27.95 12.91
N LEU A 60 -39.12 -28.07 14.15
CA LEU A 60 -38.28 -27.09 14.84
C LEU A 60 -37.54 -27.76 16.00
N ASN A 61 -36.43 -27.14 16.40
CA ASN A 61 -35.65 -27.58 17.54
C ASN A 61 -36.11 -26.86 18.80
N ILE A 62 -36.41 -27.62 19.86
CA ILE A 62 -36.88 -27.09 21.14
C ILE A 62 -35.79 -27.24 22.20
N TYR A 63 -35.56 -26.15 22.92
CA TYR A 63 -34.64 -26.08 24.05
C TYR A 63 -35.37 -25.58 25.29
N GLU A 64 -35.06 -26.17 26.45
CA GLU A 64 -35.72 -25.77 27.71
C GLU A 64 -35.23 -24.40 28.19
N ASN A 65 -33.93 -24.13 28.06
CA ASN A 65 -33.26 -22.92 28.49
C ASN A 65 -32.26 -22.42 27.43
N LEU A 66 -31.67 -21.24 27.64
CA LEU A 66 -30.73 -20.63 26.70
C LEU A 66 -29.43 -21.43 26.61
N GLU A 67 -28.96 -21.96 27.75
CA GLU A 67 -27.72 -22.70 27.89
C GLU A 67 -27.72 -24.00 27.07
N ASP A 68 -28.88 -24.63 26.92
CA ASP A 68 -29.04 -25.82 26.10
C ASP A 68 -28.86 -25.55 24.60
N TYR A 69 -29.29 -24.38 24.14
CA TYR A 69 -29.05 -23.93 22.76
C TYR A 69 -27.61 -23.46 22.54
N LEU A 70 -26.97 -22.86 23.55
CA LEU A 70 -25.59 -22.34 23.51
C LEU A 70 -24.53 -23.45 23.51
N LYS A 71 -24.73 -24.52 22.74
CA LYS A 71 -23.77 -25.59 22.47
C LYS A 71 -23.41 -25.57 20.98
N LEU A 72 -22.13 -25.63 20.65
CA LEU A 72 -21.64 -25.56 19.25
C LEU A 72 -22.33 -26.58 18.32
N SER A 73 -22.65 -27.78 18.82
CA SER A 73 -23.33 -28.84 18.05
C SER A 73 -24.80 -28.53 17.75
N GLU A 74 -25.44 -27.68 18.55
CA GLU A 74 -26.87 -27.38 18.49
C GLU A 74 -27.15 -26.18 17.58
N VAL A 75 -26.31 -25.14 17.69
CA VAL A 75 -26.41 -23.92 16.86
C VAL A 75 -26.33 -24.22 15.37
N VAL A 76 -25.54 -25.23 14.96
CA VAL A 76 -25.36 -25.62 13.54
C VAL A 76 -26.62 -26.23 12.93
N LYS A 77 -27.41 -26.97 13.72
CA LYS A 77 -28.49 -27.83 13.21
C LYS A 77 -29.82 -27.11 13.03
N SER A 78 -29.90 -25.82 13.39
CA SER A 78 -31.20 -25.23 13.72
C SER A 78 -31.61 -24.08 12.80
N GLU A 79 -32.52 -24.41 11.86
CA GLU A 79 -33.22 -23.43 11.02
C GLU A 79 -34.34 -22.73 11.80
N ASN A 80 -35.20 -23.50 12.47
CA ASN A 80 -36.26 -22.99 13.34
C ASN A 80 -36.00 -23.43 14.78
N VAL A 81 -35.95 -22.48 15.71
CA VAL A 81 -35.66 -22.73 17.14
C VAL A 81 -36.75 -22.16 18.00
N LEU A 82 -37.15 -22.90 19.04
CA LEU A 82 -37.93 -22.39 20.16
C LEU A 82 -37.20 -22.68 21.47
N ILE A 83 -36.93 -21.64 22.23
CA ILE A 83 -36.40 -21.72 23.59
C ILE A 83 -37.53 -21.38 24.54
N ILE A 84 -37.96 -22.37 25.33
CA ILE A 84 -39.13 -22.26 26.21
C ILE A 84 -38.87 -21.26 27.33
N ASN A 85 -37.73 -21.39 28.02
CA ASN A 85 -37.30 -20.51 29.10
C ASN A 85 -38.43 -20.21 30.11
N LYS A 86 -39.03 -21.25 30.71
CA LYS A 86 -40.25 -21.17 31.55
C LYS A 86 -40.28 -20.04 32.58
N ARG A 87 -39.12 -19.67 33.12
CA ARG A 87 -38.98 -18.64 34.17
C ARG A 87 -38.89 -17.22 33.64
N ASN A 88 -38.61 -17.05 32.35
CA ASN A 88 -38.41 -15.76 31.70
C ASN A 88 -39.23 -15.69 30.39
N THR A 89 -38.82 -14.82 29.48
CA THR A 89 -39.43 -14.69 28.16
C THR A 89 -38.92 -15.78 27.20
N PRO A 90 -39.81 -16.42 26.42
CA PRO A 90 -39.38 -17.37 25.41
C PRO A 90 -38.70 -16.66 24.24
N PHE A 91 -37.77 -17.36 23.60
CA PHE A 91 -37.06 -16.89 22.42
C PHE A 91 -37.38 -17.80 21.26
N SER A 92 -37.60 -17.22 20.09
CA SER A 92 -37.90 -17.97 18.88
C SER A 92 -37.04 -17.45 17.73
N PHE A 93 -36.59 -18.37 16.89
CA PHE A 93 -35.88 -18.08 15.66
C PHE A 93 -36.62 -18.74 14.51
N ILE A 94 -37.13 -17.95 13.58
CA ILE A 94 -37.93 -18.41 12.45
C ILE A 94 -37.47 -17.65 11.21
N ASP A 95 -37.15 -18.37 10.13
CA ASP A 95 -36.79 -17.78 8.83
C ASP A 95 -35.72 -16.66 8.94
N ASN A 96 -34.68 -16.91 9.75
CA ASN A 96 -33.61 -15.96 10.06
C ASN A 96 -34.01 -14.69 10.84
N LYS A 97 -35.17 -14.69 11.50
CA LYS A 97 -35.62 -13.59 12.35
C LYS A 97 -35.73 -14.03 13.80
N THR A 98 -35.26 -13.17 14.71
CA THR A 98 -35.40 -13.35 16.15
C THR A 98 -36.75 -12.81 16.61
N PHE A 99 -37.41 -13.55 17.49
CA PHE A 99 -38.64 -13.16 18.16
C PHE A 99 -38.46 -13.29 19.67
N THR A 100 -38.80 -12.23 20.39
CA THR A 100 -38.85 -12.22 21.86
C THR A 100 -40.30 -12.25 22.28
N ASN A 101 -40.72 -13.28 23.01
CA ASN A 101 -42.13 -13.50 23.34
C ASN A 101 -43.05 -13.44 22.11
N PHE A 102 -42.62 -14.09 21.02
CA PHE A 102 -43.31 -14.17 19.73
C PHE A 102 -43.53 -12.85 18.99
N ILE A 103 -42.88 -11.77 19.43
CA ILE A 103 -42.87 -10.47 18.75
C ILE A 103 -41.51 -10.32 18.06
N PRO A 104 -41.45 -9.92 16.77
CA PRO A 104 -40.20 -9.67 16.08
C PRO A 104 -39.32 -8.69 16.87
N ASP A 105 -38.07 -9.06 17.10
CA ASP A 105 -37.11 -8.26 17.86
C ASP A 105 -35.82 -8.10 17.04
N GLU A 106 -35.81 -7.07 16.19
CA GLU A 106 -34.68 -6.79 15.29
C GLU A 106 -33.42 -6.31 16.02
N ASN A 107 -33.55 -5.91 17.29
CA ASN A 107 -32.43 -5.45 18.11
C ASN A 107 -31.83 -6.56 18.98
N ASN A 108 -32.25 -7.81 18.76
CA ASN A 108 -31.85 -8.95 19.56
C ASN A 108 -31.08 -9.97 18.73
N PHE A 109 -29.77 -9.93 18.93
CA PHE A 109 -28.78 -10.66 18.16
C PHE A 109 -28.39 -11.99 18.82
N PHE A 110 -29.16 -12.51 19.79
CA PHE A 110 -28.83 -13.76 20.49
C PHE A 110 -28.52 -14.92 19.53
N PHE A 111 -29.42 -15.18 18.56
CA PHE A 111 -29.26 -16.27 17.61
C PHE A 111 -28.16 -15.98 16.57
N SER A 112 -28.08 -14.74 16.04
CA SER A 112 -27.08 -14.35 15.05
C SER A 112 -25.67 -14.38 15.65
N ASN A 113 -25.48 -13.90 16.87
CA ASN A 113 -24.20 -13.92 17.59
C ASN A 113 -23.74 -15.35 17.86
N SER A 114 -24.64 -16.23 18.30
CA SER A 114 -24.34 -17.65 18.54
C SER A 114 -23.90 -18.34 17.24
N LYS A 115 -24.62 -18.11 16.14
CA LYS A 115 -24.28 -18.64 14.81
C LYS A 115 -22.95 -18.10 14.30
N SER A 116 -22.73 -16.80 14.44
CA SER A 116 -21.50 -16.11 14.01
C SER A 116 -20.29 -16.59 14.81
N PHE A 117 -20.43 -16.83 16.11
CA PHE A 117 -19.35 -17.39 16.93
C PHE A 117 -18.97 -18.81 16.48
N ASN A 118 -19.96 -19.65 16.19
CA ASN A 118 -19.67 -21.00 15.66
C ASN A 118 -18.97 -20.92 14.29
N GLN A 119 -19.45 -20.07 13.38
CA GLN A 119 -18.81 -19.83 12.09
C GLN A 119 -17.40 -19.28 12.24
N PHE A 120 -17.17 -18.39 13.22
CA PHE A 120 -15.85 -17.89 13.57
C PHE A 120 -14.92 -19.01 14.00
N ILE A 121 -15.36 -19.92 14.88
CA ILE A 121 -14.56 -21.08 15.27
C ILE A 121 -14.20 -21.95 14.05
N GLU A 122 -15.15 -22.23 13.16
CA GLU A 122 -14.88 -22.99 11.92
C GLU A 122 -13.94 -22.24 10.96
N PHE A 123 -14.09 -20.92 10.83
CA PHE A 123 -13.19 -20.09 10.05
C PHE A 123 -11.77 -20.15 10.61
N MET A 124 -11.59 -20.02 11.93
CA MET A 124 -10.27 -20.12 12.55
C MET A 124 -9.65 -21.50 12.35
N LYS A 125 -10.46 -22.57 12.31
CA LYS A 125 -9.97 -23.91 11.96
C LYS A 125 -9.53 -24.00 10.50
N SER A 126 -10.23 -23.34 9.57
CA SER A 126 -9.88 -23.37 8.15
C SER A 126 -8.63 -22.57 7.80
N GLN A 127 -8.19 -21.67 8.69
CA GLN A 127 -6.92 -20.93 8.55
C GLN A 127 -5.68 -21.75 8.96
N GLU A 128 -5.85 -22.98 9.45
CA GLU A 128 -4.74 -23.93 9.60
C GLU A 128 -4.33 -24.44 8.21
N ILE A 129 -3.13 -24.07 7.77
CA ILE A 129 -2.59 -24.48 6.47
C ILE A 129 -1.42 -25.42 6.73
N ASP A 130 -1.51 -26.64 6.19
CA ASP A 130 -0.44 -27.63 6.19
C ASP A 130 0.45 -27.41 4.95
N SER A 131 1.27 -26.36 4.99
CA SER A 131 2.21 -26.00 3.92
C SER A 131 3.55 -25.54 4.49
N ASP A 132 4.61 -25.60 3.67
CA ASP A 132 5.93 -25.06 4.03
C ASP A 132 6.01 -23.53 3.89
N GLU A 133 4.86 -22.83 3.84
CA GLU A 133 4.86 -21.37 3.67
C GLU A 133 5.43 -20.67 4.90
N ALA A 134 6.17 -19.58 4.67
CA ALA A 134 6.82 -18.83 5.75
C ALA A 134 5.84 -18.13 6.72
N PHE A 135 4.54 -18.10 6.42
CA PHE A 135 3.53 -17.47 7.26
C PHE A 135 2.27 -18.32 7.38
N HIS A 136 1.96 -18.70 8.62
CA HIS A 136 0.66 -19.26 9.00
C HIS A 136 -0.10 -18.26 9.86
N PHE A 137 -1.38 -18.03 9.57
CA PHE A 137 -2.21 -17.19 10.43
C PHE A 137 -2.55 -17.91 11.73
N VAL A 138 -3.08 -19.14 11.62
CA VAL A 138 -3.23 -20.10 12.73
C VAL A 138 -2.16 -21.17 12.57
N ASP A 139 -1.28 -21.32 13.55
CA ASP A 139 -0.14 -22.24 13.43
C ASP A 139 -0.53 -23.68 13.73
N TYR A 140 -1.55 -23.89 14.57
CA TYR A 140 -1.99 -25.25 14.94
C TYR A 140 -3.37 -25.25 15.58
N VAL A 141 -4.19 -26.22 15.22
CA VAL A 141 -5.49 -26.50 15.82
C VAL A 141 -5.53 -27.90 16.40
N ASN A 142 -5.70 -28.00 17.72
CA ASN A 142 -5.97 -29.28 18.36
C ASN A 142 -7.48 -29.48 18.48
N LYS A 143 -8.07 -30.28 17.59
CA LYS A 143 -9.51 -30.57 17.59
C LYS A 143 -9.95 -31.34 18.84
N THR A 144 -9.13 -32.28 19.33
CA THR A 144 -9.42 -33.11 20.52
C THR A 144 -9.47 -32.28 21.80
N ASN A 145 -8.48 -31.40 21.99
CA ASN A 145 -8.36 -30.54 23.17
C ASN A 145 -9.00 -29.17 22.98
N ARG A 146 -9.61 -28.93 21.82
CA ARG A 146 -10.24 -27.66 21.41
C ARG A 146 -9.34 -26.44 21.64
N LYS A 147 -8.13 -26.47 21.05
CA LYS A 147 -7.14 -25.39 21.16
C LYS A 147 -6.81 -24.81 19.80
N ILE A 148 -6.71 -23.49 19.73
CA ILE A 148 -6.19 -22.74 18.58
C ILE A 148 -4.92 -22.03 19.04
N VAL A 149 -3.86 -22.14 18.25
CA VAL A 149 -2.53 -21.68 18.63
C VAL A 149 -2.02 -20.65 17.63
N PHE A 150 -1.47 -19.57 18.19
CA PHE A 150 -0.77 -18.51 17.47
C PHE A 150 0.63 -18.38 18.04
N THR A 151 1.59 -18.14 17.16
CA THR A 151 2.98 -17.87 17.47
C THR A 151 3.30 -16.50 16.93
N SER A 152 3.81 -15.63 17.79
CA SER A 152 4.18 -14.27 17.40
C SER A 152 5.30 -14.32 16.35
N LEU A 153 5.22 -13.40 15.39
CA LEU A 153 6.22 -13.25 14.34
C LEU A 153 7.48 -12.54 14.83
N SER A 154 7.35 -11.69 15.85
CA SER A 154 8.42 -10.81 16.36
C SER A 154 8.97 -11.24 17.71
N GLU A 155 8.16 -11.88 18.55
CA GLU A 155 8.52 -12.32 19.89
C GLU A 155 8.39 -13.85 19.98
N LYS A 156 9.22 -14.52 20.77
CA LYS A 156 9.10 -15.97 21.03
C LYS A 156 7.89 -16.30 21.94
N GLY A 157 6.74 -15.66 21.69
CA GLY A 157 5.50 -15.80 22.43
C GLY A 157 4.51 -16.69 21.70
N ARG A 158 3.96 -17.67 22.42
CA ARG A 158 2.87 -18.54 21.94
C ARG A 158 1.58 -18.17 22.66
N LEU A 159 0.57 -17.75 21.91
CA LEU A 159 -0.79 -17.60 22.40
C LEU A 159 -1.55 -18.90 22.16
N ILE A 160 -2.12 -19.46 23.22
CA ILE A 160 -3.02 -20.61 23.15
C ILE A 160 -4.40 -20.14 23.59
N MET A 161 -5.39 -20.35 22.73
CA MET A 161 -6.80 -20.10 23.02
C MET A 161 -7.53 -21.43 23.09
N LYS A 162 -8.22 -21.68 24.20
CA LYS A 162 -9.13 -22.82 24.32
C LYS A 162 -10.52 -22.37 23.91
N TYR A 163 -11.23 -23.20 23.18
CA TYR A 163 -12.66 -23.05 22.95
C TYR A 163 -13.40 -24.25 23.57
N PHE A 164 -14.63 -24.03 24.02
CA PHE A 164 -15.42 -25.05 24.69
C PHE A 164 -16.59 -25.50 23.82
N ASN A 165 -17.36 -26.49 24.25
CA ASN A 165 -18.61 -26.84 23.59
C ASN A 165 -19.68 -25.81 23.85
N GLU A 166 -19.61 -25.19 25.01
CA GLU A 166 -20.50 -24.14 25.46
C GLU A 166 -20.06 -22.81 24.86
N ILE A 167 -21.05 -22.08 24.35
CA ILE A 167 -20.91 -20.72 23.83
C ILE A 167 -21.18 -19.76 24.97
N HIS A 168 -20.35 -18.72 25.10
CA HIS A 168 -20.56 -17.68 26.09
C HIS A 168 -21.83 -16.87 25.79
N HIS A 169 -22.49 -16.38 26.83
CA HIS A 169 -23.65 -15.51 26.65
C HIS A 169 -23.18 -14.10 26.27
N PHE A 170 -23.12 -13.83 24.97
CA PHE A 170 -22.76 -12.51 24.42
C PHE A 170 -23.85 -11.46 24.72
N ASP A 171 -23.50 -10.17 24.62
CA ASP A 171 -24.49 -9.09 24.66
C ASP A 171 -25.42 -9.18 23.44
N ASN A 172 -26.72 -9.38 23.70
CA ASN A 172 -27.74 -9.53 22.66
C ASN A 172 -28.06 -8.20 21.95
N LYS A 173 -27.58 -7.05 22.43
CA LYS A 173 -27.80 -5.74 21.82
C LYS A 173 -26.73 -5.36 20.79
N VAL A 174 -25.62 -6.09 20.76
CA VAL A 174 -24.51 -5.85 19.84
C VAL A 174 -24.50 -6.94 18.78
N ASP A 175 -24.49 -6.54 17.51
CA ASP A 175 -24.38 -7.47 16.40
C ASP A 175 -22.90 -7.77 16.10
N TYR A 176 -22.41 -8.89 16.61
CA TYR A 176 -21.04 -9.33 16.37
C TYR A 176 -20.84 -9.95 14.97
N SER A 177 -21.93 -10.23 14.24
CA SER A 177 -21.83 -10.79 12.89
C SER A 177 -21.14 -9.85 11.90
N ILE A 178 -21.36 -8.54 12.04
CA ILE A 178 -20.75 -7.49 11.22
C ILE A 178 -19.23 -7.49 11.40
N SER A 179 -18.75 -7.53 12.65
CA SER A 179 -17.32 -7.56 12.96
C SER A 179 -16.67 -8.85 12.48
N PHE A 180 -17.40 -9.96 12.52
CA PHE A 180 -16.94 -11.23 11.97
C PHE A 180 -16.84 -11.20 10.45
N GLU A 181 -17.83 -10.65 9.75
CA GLU A 181 -17.77 -10.48 8.30
C GLU A 181 -16.55 -9.63 7.91
N GLU A 182 -16.35 -8.48 8.55
CA GLU A 182 -15.18 -7.62 8.33
C GLU A 182 -13.87 -8.39 8.61
N PHE A 183 -13.83 -9.20 9.65
CA PHE A 183 -12.67 -10.05 9.96
C PHE A 183 -12.32 -10.99 8.80
N THR A 184 -13.31 -11.67 8.23
CA THR A 184 -13.08 -12.59 7.10
C THR A 184 -12.60 -11.86 5.84
N THR A 185 -13.06 -10.62 5.60
CA THR A 185 -12.61 -9.80 4.45
C THR A 185 -11.12 -9.43 4.52
N CYS A 186 -10.51 -9.47 5.72
CA CYS A 186 -9.07 -9.22 5.87
C CYS A 186 -8.18 -10.30 5.22
N PHE A 187 -8.76 -11.44 4.82
CA PHE A 187 -8.07 -12.59 4.23
C PHE A 187 -8.28 -12.70 2.71
N THR A 188 -8.87 -11.69 2.08
CA THR A 188 -9.00 -11.65 0.61
C THR A 188 -7.65 -11.48 -0.07
N LYS A 189 -7.56 -11.88 -1.36
CA LYS A 189 -6.31 -11.80 -2.15
C LYS A 189 -5.73 -10.38 -2.24
N GLU A 190 -6.57 -9.36 -2.16
CA GLU A 190 -6.18 -7.94 -2.19
C GLU A 190 -5.40 -7.54 -0.93
N ASN A 191 -5.59 -8.26 0.18
CA ASN A 191 -5.05 -7.94 1.51
C ASN A 191 -3.95 -8.92 1.95
N LEU A 192 -3.11 -9.42 1.02
CA LEU A 192 -2.16 -10.52 1.27
C LEU A 192 -1.23 -10.34 2.49
N HIS A 193 -0.96 -9.11 2.91
CA HIS A 193 -0.08 -8.82 4.06
C HIS A 193 -0.82 -8.42 5.34
N LEU A 194 -2.09 -8.01 5.27
CA LEU A 194 -2.87 -7.58 6.43
C LEU A 194 -3.04 -8.68 7.50
N PRO A 195 -3.23 -9.97 7.14
CA PRO A 195 -3.30 -11.06 8.13
C PRO A 195 -2.09 -11.13 9.07
N LYS A 196 -0.90 -10.69 8.66
CA LYS A 196 0.29 -10.65 9.54
C LYS A 196 0.12 -9.65 10.68
N PHE A 197 -0.39 -8.46 10.36
CA PHE A 197 -0.67 -7.39 11.34
C PHE A 197 -1.86 -7.77 12.22
N LEU A 198 -2.84 -8.46 11.63
CA LEU A 198 -3.99 -8.99 12.36
C LEU A 198 -3.57 -10.04 13.39
N LYS A 199 -2.70 -11.00 13.01
CA LYS A 199 -2.15 -12.01 13.93
C LYS A 199 -1.45 -11.35 15.12
N ASN A 200 -0.61 -10.35 14.87
CA ASN A 200 0.08 -9.62 15.94
C ASN A 200 -0.89 -8.87 16.86
N SER A 201 -1.91 -8.21 16.28
CA SER A 201 -2.93 -7.48 17.04
C SER A 201 -3.76 -8.40 17.93
N ILE A 202 -4.12 -9.59 17.43
CA ILE A 202 -4.80 -10.64 18.21
C ILE A 202 -3.93 -11.10 19.36
N ILE A 203 -2.65 -11.39 19.09
CA ILE A 203 -1.73 -11.86 20.13
C ILE A 203 -1.60 -10.82 21.24
N GLU A 204 -1.39 -9.55 20.89
CA GLU A 204 -1.25 -8.47 21.86
C GLU A 204 -2.52 -8.26 22.68
N PHE A 205 -3.69 -8.26 22.02
CA PHE A 205 -4.98 -8.08 22.68
C PHE A 205 -5.28 -9.26 23.62
N SER A 206 -5.29 -10.49 23.09
CA SER A 206 -5.70 -11.68 23.84
C SER A 206 -4.68 -12.13 24.88
N ALA A 207 -3.41 -11.74 24.79
CA ALA A 207 -2.41 -12.05 25.82
C ALA A 207 -2.74 -11.42 27.17
N LYS A 208 -3.41 -10.26 27.17
CA LYS A 208 -3.81 -9.51 28.37
C LYS A 208 -4.98 -10.17 29.11
N ASN A 209 -5.74 -11.03 28.43
CA ASN A 209 -6.95 -11.67 28.96
C ASN A 209 -6.66 -13.02 29.62
N LYS A 210 -7.55 -13.45 30.54
CA LYS A 210 -7.48 -14.75 31.22
C LYS A 210 -7.69 -15.90 30.22
N LYS A 211 -6.95 -17.00 30.38
CA LYS A 211 -6.86 -18.10 29.40
C LYS A 211 -8.22 -18.71 29.05
N GLU A 212 -9.14 -18.71 30.00
CA GLU A 212 -10.45 -19.36 29.95
C GLU A 212 -11.45 -18.58 29.08
N ILE A 213 -11.32 -17.25 29.02
CA ILE A 213 -12.27 -16.36 28.32
C ILE A 213 -11.71 -15.76 27.02
N ARG A 214 -10.42 -15.98 26.74
CA ARG A 214 -9.70 -15.36 25.61
C ARG A 214 -10.41 -15.45 24.27
N ILE A 215 -11.00 -16.59 23.95
CA ILE A 215 -11.63 -16.79 22.63
C ILE A 215 -12.93 -15.99 22.50
N TYR A 216 -13.67 -15.83 23.60
CA TYR A 216 -14.90 -15.06 23.65
C TYR A 216 -14.59 -13.56 23.59
N GLU A 217 -13.64 -13.10 24.42
CA GLU A 217 -13.14 -11.73 24.41
C GLU A 217 -12.55 -11.33 23.05
N PHE A 218 -11.86 -12.26 22.39
CA PHE A 218 -11.37 -12.07 21.03
C PHE A 218 -12.54 -11.83 20.08
N PHE A 219 -13.55 -12.70 20.10
CA PHE A 219 -14.72 -12.57 19.23
C PHE A 219 -15.49 -11.26 19.45
N GLU A 220 -15.76 -10.89 20.70
CA GLU A 220 -16.49 -9.66 21.03
C GLU A 220 -15.73 -8.38 20.61
N ASN A 221 -14.39 -8.44 20.56
CA ASN A 221 -13.54 -7.29 20.26
C ASN A 221 -12.94 -7.32 18.85
N LEU A 222 -13.50 -8.12 17.94
CA LEU A 222 -13.00 -8.25 16.56
C LEU A 222 -12.85 -6.89 15.85
N GLY A 223 -13.85 -6.01 15.92
CA GLY A 223 -13.79 -4.69 15.28
C GLY A 223 -12.60 -3.85 15.76
N THR A 224 -12.33 -3.83 17.07
CA THR A 224 -11.19 -3.10 17.66
C THR A 224 -9.85 -3.67 17.19
N ILE A 225 -9.75 -5.01 17.15
CA ILE A 225 -8.54 -5.72 16.71
C ILE A 225 -8.26 -5.45 15.23
N ILE A 226 -9.29 -5.52 14.37
CA ILE A 226 -9.19 -5.23 12.94
C ILE A 226 -8.73 -3.78 12.72
N LYS A 227 -9.36 -2.82 13.40
CA LYS A 227 -8.99 -1.41 13.31
C LYS A 227 -7.52 -1.19 13.68
N THR A 228 -7.07 -1.80 14.77
CA THR A 228 -5.67 -1.72 15.22
C THR A 228 -4.71 -2.30 14.18
N ALA A 229 -5.05 -3.46 13.62
CA ALA A 229 -4.27 -4.10 12.57
C ALA A 229 -4.17 -3.25 11.30
N LYS A 230 -5.29 -2.64 10.85
CA LYS A 230 -5.33 -1.73 9.70
C LYS A 230 -4.44 -0.50 9.90
N ILE A 231 -4.51 0.13 11.08
CA ILE A 231 -3.65 1.28 11.42
C ILE A 231 -2.16 0.89 11.36
N ASN A 232 -1.80 -0.24 12.00
CA ASN A 232 -0.41 -0.71 12.00
C ASN A 232 0.09 -1.05 10.58
N PHE A 233 -0.79 -1.63 9.76
CA PHE A 233 -0.50 -1.91 8.35
C PHE A 233 -0.29 -0.63 7.54
N GLU A 234 -1.12 0.40 7.73
CA GLU A 234 -0.95 1.70 7.09
C GLU A 234 0.35 2.39 7.51
N ILE A 235 0.72 2.34 8.79
CA ILE A 235 2.00 2.88 9.28
C ILE A 235 3.18 2.17 8.58
N TYR A 236 3.11 0.84 8.48
CA TYR A 236 4.13 0.06 7.80
C TYR A 236 4.27 0.43 6.32
N LEU A 237 3.15 0.53 5.59
CA LEU A 237 3.15 0.95 4.19
C LEU A 237 3.72 2.36 4.02
N ASN A 238 3.33 3.29 4.90
CA ASN A 238 3.83 4.66 4.86
C ASN A 238 5.34 4.71 5.15
N ASN A 239 5.85 4.00 6.16
CA ASN A 239 7.28 3.96 6.46
C ASN A 239 8.11 3.35 5.32
N LEU A 240 7.65 2.25 4.72
CA LEU A 240 8.32 1.68 3.55
C LEU A 240 8.36 2.68 2.38
N SER A 241 7.25 3.38 2.14
CA SER A 241 7.22 4.40 1.10
C SER A 241 8.16 5.57 1.40
N ILE A 242 8.30 5.97 2.67
CA ILE A 242 9.23 7.02 3.09
C ILE A 242 10.68 6.60 2.80
N ASP A 243 11.06 5.36 3.13
CA ASP A 243 12.43 4.89 2.89
C ASP A 243 12.75 4.73 1.40
N SER A 244 11.78 4.29 0.58
CA SER A 244 11.96 4.27 -0.87
C SER A 244 12.13 5.68 -1.43
N ILE A 245 11.36 6.67 -0.94
CA ILE A 245 11.47 8.06 -1.39
C ILE A 245 12.80 8.69 -0.96
N LYS A 246 13.29 8.41 0.26
CA LYS A 246 14.63 8.85 0.69
C LYS A 246 15.71 8.31 -0.23
N LYS A 247 15.62 7.04 -0.60
CA LYS A 247 16.54 6.41 -1.54
C LYS A 247 16.48 7.07 -2.92
N GLU A 248 15.28 7.27 -3.48
CA GLU A 248 15.10 7.98 -4.76
C GLU A 248 15.63 9.42 -4.72
N TYR A 249 15.47 10.10 -3.59
CA TYR A 249 16.02 11.44 -3.34
C TYR A 249 17.55 11.45 -3.35
N ASP A 250 18.20 10.51 -2.65
CA ASP A 250 19.66 10.39 -2.61
C ASP A 250 20.22 10.02 -3.99
N GLU A 251 19.53 9.15 -4.73
CA GLU A 251 19.86 8.80 -6.11
C GLU A 251 19.71 10.00 -7.05
N TYR A 252 18.62 10.76 -6.96
CA TYR A 252 18.41 12.00 -7.72
C TYR A 252 19.57 12.97 -7.52
N LYS A 253 19.93 13.22 -6.25
CA LYS A 253 21.02 14.11 -5.88
C LYS A 253 22.34 13.61 -6.48
N SER A 254 22.70 12.36 -6.21
CA SER A 254 23.98 11.79 -6.65
C SER A 254 24.11 11.81 -8.18
N LYS A 255 23.06 11.40 -8.89
CA LYS A 255 23.04 11.31 -10.35
C LYS A 255 23.30 12.66 -11.02
N TYR A 256 22.48 13.67 -10.74
CA TYR A 256 22.58 14.95 -11.44
C TYR A 256 23.80 15.78 -11.02
N PHE A 257 24.22 15.70 -9.75
CA PHE A 257 25.48 16.34 -9.35
C PHE A 257 26.69 15.70 -10.03
N LYS A 258 26.69 14.38 -10.22
CA LYS A 258 27.76 13.67 -10.93
C LYS A 258 27.79 14.07 -12.41
N GLU A 259 26.66 14.01 -13.11
CA GLU A 259 26.55 14.40 -14.52
C GLU A 259 27.01 15.87 -14.75
N ILE A 260 26.57 16.81 -13.92
CA ILE A 260 27.02 18.22 -14.00
C ILE A 260 28.52 18.35 -13.72
N SER A 261 29.05 17.59 -12.76
CA SER A 261 30.47 17.64 -12.40
C SER A 261 31.37 17.07 -13.50
N GLU A 262 30.92 16.03 -14.19
CA GLU A 262 31.61 15.46 -15.36
C GLU A 262 31.63 16.45 -16.52
N ILE A 263 30.49 17.09 -16.83
CA ILE A 263 30.43 18.14 -17.87
C ILE A 263 31.32 19.33 -17.50
N LEU A 264 31.27 19.79 -16.25
CA LEU A 264 32.14 20.85 -15.76
C LEU A 264 33.62 20.47 -15.94
N SER A 265 34.02 19.28 -15.52
CA SER A 265 35.39 18.78 -15.68
C SER A 265 35.81 18.79 -17.15
N ASN A 266 34.96 18.29 -18.04
CA ASN A 266 35.21 18.27 -19.49
C ASN A 266 35.34 19.68 -20.08
N ILE A 267 34.50 20.64 -19.65
CA ILE A 267 34.59 22.04 -20.07
C ILE A 267 35.87 22.69 -19.52
N THR A 268 36.17 22.50 -18.23
CA THR A 268 37.37 23.05 -17.58
C THR A 268 38.65 22.56 -18.24
N GLN A 269 38.77 21.28 -18.56
CA GLN A 269 39.93 20.74 -19.28
C GLN A 269 40.09 21.40 -20.66
N LYS A 270 38.99 21.60 -21.40
CA LYS A 270 39.01 22.29 -22.70
C LYS A 270 39.43 23.76 -22.55
N ILE A 271 38.93 24.47 -21.53
CA ILE A 271 39.28 25.86 -21.24
C ILE A 271 40.76 26.01 -20.91
N ILE A 272 41.32 25.12 -20.08
CA ILE A 272 42.74 25.15 -19.69
C ILE A 272 43.65 24.83 -20.90
N GLY A 273 43.20 23.99 -21.82
CA GLY A 273 43.95 23.66 -23.03
C GLY A 273 44.09 24.84 -24.01
N LEU A 274 43.14 25.79 -24.01
CA LEU A 274 43.08 26.84 -25.01
C LEU A 274 44.28 27.81 -24.96
N PRO A 275 44.68 28.40 -23.81
CA PRO A 275 45.86 29.27 -23.74
C PRO A 275 47.14 28.58 -24.24
N ILE A 276 47.29 27.28 -23.96
CA ILE A 276 48.46 26.49 -24.38
C ILE A 276 48.51 26.37 -25.91
N VAL A 277 47.37 26.05 -26.53
CA VAL A 277 47.26 25.95 -27.99
C VAL A 277 47.51 27.31 -28.65
N ILE A 278 46.94 28.39 -28.10
CA ILE A 278 47.15 29.75 -28.61
C ILE A 278 48.62 30.15 -28.51
N ALA A 279 49.26 29.95 -27.35
CA ALA A 279 50.67 30.28 -27.13
C ALA A 279 51.59 29.49 -28.07
N THR A 280 51.32 28.19 -28.25
CA THR A 280 52.08 27.33 -29.17
C THR A 280 51.93 27.80 -30.62
N THR A 281 50.71 28.18 -31.01
CA THR A 281 50.43 28.71 -32.35
C THR A 281 51.14 30.06 -32.57
N LEU A 282 51.09 30.97 -31.60
CA LEU A 282 51.80 32.26 -31.66
C LEU A 282 53.32 32.07 -31.75
N PHE A 283 53.89 31.17 -30.95
CA PHE A 283 55.32 30.85 -30.98
C PHE A 283 55.74 30.26 -32.33
N ALA A 284 54.95 29.34 -32.87
CA ALA A 284 55.17 28.78 -34.20
C ALA A 284 55.11 29.87 -35.27
N LEU A 285 54.13 30.77 -35.20
CA LEU A 285 54.02 31.91 -36.11
C LEU A 285 55.24 32.83 -36.03
N GLU A 286 55.80 33.08 -34.85
CA GLU A 286 56.97 33.94 -34.68
C GLU A 286 58.23 33.37 -35.34
N LYS A 287 58.49 32.06 -35.18
CA LYS A 287 59.76 31.42 -35.56
C LYS A 287 59.93 31.09 -37.05
N ILE A 288 58.86 31.17 -37.84
CA ILE A 288 58.84 30.59 -39.18
C ILE A 288 59.19 31.64 -40.25
N GLN A 289 60.10 31.26 -41.16
CA GLN A 289 60.41 32.04 -42.36
C GLN A 289 59.20 32.05 -43.30
N VAL A 290 58.93 33.20 -43.93
CA VAL A 290 57.67 33.53 -44.63
C VAL A 290 57.44 32.66 -45.87
N SER A 291 57.01 31.41 -45.67
CA SER A 291 56.44 30.58 -46.73
C SER A 291 54.92 30.77 -46.73
N VAL A 292 54.41 31.38 -47.82
CA VAL A 292 52.98 31.65 -48.01
C VAL A 292 52.16 30.36 -47.90
N GLN A 293 52.68 29.26 -48.46
CA GLN A 293 52.02 27.94 -48.44
C GLN A 293 51.85 27.42 -47.01
N PHE A 294 52.87 27.63 -46.16
CA PHE A 294 52.82 27.19 -44.78
C PHE A 294 51.85 28.03 -43.93
N LEU A 295 51.86 29.35 -44.10
CA LEU A 295 50.89 30.24 -43.43
C LEU A 295 49.44 29.94 -43.86
N ALA A 296 49.21 29.63 -45.13
CA ALA A 296 47.91 29.18 -45.61
C ALA A 296 47.47 27.86 -44.96
N MET A 297 48.37 26.89 -44.78
CA MET A 297 48.07 25.66 -44.04
C MET A 297 47.69 25.93 -42.58
N ILE A 298 48.39 26.86 -41.90
CA ILE A 298 48.02 27.26 -40.53
C ILE A 298 46.58 27.81 -40.49
N ILE A 299 46.21 28.70 -41.41
CA ILE A 299 44.85 29.25 -41.47
C ILE A 299 43.83 28.12 -41.62
N VAL A 300 44.06 27.16 -42.52
CA VAL A 300 43.17 26.01 -42.72
C VAL A 300 43.08 25.16 -41.45
N THR A 301 44.20 24.88 -40.77
CA THR A 301 44.21 24.12 -39.52
C THR A 301 43.45 24.85 -38.41
N ILE A 302 43.61 26.18 -38.27
CA ILE A 302 42.85 26.99 -37.32
C ILE A 302 41.36 26.91 -37.62
N LEU A 303 40.95 27.01 -38.88
CA LEU A 303 39.55 26.92 -39.30
C LEU A 303 38.93 25.55 -38.97
N ILE A 304 39.61 24.45 -39.31
CA ILE A 304 39.14 23.09 -39.01
C ILE A 304 39.01 22.89 -37.49
N THR A 305 40.03 23.31 -36.74
CA THR A 305 40.03 23.20 -35.28
C THR A 305 38.90 24.02 -34.66
N ASN A 306 38.64 25.21 -35.20
CA ASN A 306 37.53 26.06 -34.75
C ASN A 306 36.17 25.40 -34.98
N ILE A 307 35.93 24.86 -36.19
CA ILE A 307 34.68 24.13 -36.49
C ILE A 307 34.49 22.97 -35.50
N TYR A 308 35.55 22.20 -35.25
CA TYR A 308 35.51 21.08 -34.30
C TYR A 308 35.19 21.54 -32.87
N LEU A 309 35.84 22.60 -32.38
CA LEU A 309 35.58 23.15 -31.04
C LEU A 309 34.15 23.70 -30.91
N ILE A 310 33.64 24.36 -31.94
CA ILE A 310 32.25 24.85 -31.98
C ILE A 310 31.26 23.67 -31.88
N LEU A 311 31.49 22.59 -32.63
CA LEU A 311 30.64 21.39 -32.55
C LEU A 311 30.71 20.73 -31.16
N LEU A 312 31.89 20.64 -30.56
CA LEU A 312 32.04 20.13 -29.19
C LEU A 312 31.32 21.00 -28.17
N LEU A 313 31.34 22.34 -28.32
CA LEU A 313 30.62 23.25 -27.44
C LEU A 313 29.12 23.09 -27.58
N LYS A 314 28.62 22.90 -28.80
CA LYS A 314 27.21 22.60 -29.07
C LYS A 314 26.76 21.34 -28.34
N ILE A 315 27.56 20.28 -28.34
CA ILE A 315 27.24 19.04 -27.62
C ILE A 315 27.12 19.31 -26.12
N ASN A 316 28.10 19.96 -25.49
CA ASN A 316 28.03 20.23 -24.04
C ASN A 316 26.83 21.15 -23.69
N PHE A 317 26.49 22.10 -24.58
CA PHE A 317 25.33 22.98 -24.37
C PHE A 317 24.00 22.21 -24.45
N ASN A 318 23.87 21.27 -25.40
CA ASN A 318 22.73 20.37 -25.51
C ASN A 318 22.60 19.50 -24.26
N ASP A 319 23.70 18.91 -23.78
CA ASP A 319 23.70 18.05 -22.59
C ASP A 319 23.27 18.84 -21.35
N LEU A 320 23.75 20.08 -21.19
CA LEU A 320 23.33 20.97 -20.11
C LEU A 320 21.84 21.33 -20.19
N ALA A 321 21.31 21.56 -21.40
CA ALA A 321 19.88 21.81 -21.60
C ALA A 321 19.05 20.57 -21.26
N TYR A 322 19.46 19.39 -21.73
CA TYR A 322 18.80 18.13 -21.43
C TYR A 322 18.78 17.83 -19.93
N ILE A 323 19.92 17.94 -19.24
CA ILE A 323 20.01 17.73 -17.79
C ILE A 323 19.06 18.66 -17.04
N LYS A 324 18.98 19.93 -17.45
CA LYS A 324 18.05 20.88 -16.83
C LYS A 324 16.60 20.39 -16.95
N THR A 325 16.16 20.05 -18.16
CA THR A 325 14.78 19.62 -18.41
C THR A 325 14.44 18.32 -17.67
N VAL A 326 15.32 17.33 -17.71
CA VAL A 326 15.11 16.05 -17.02
C VAL A 326 15.12 16.24 -15.49
N SER A 327 16.07 17.01 -14.96
CA SER A 327 16.17 17.34 -13.53
C SER A 327 14.91 18.05 -13.02
N GLU A 328 14.37 19.01 -13.77
CA GLU A 328 13.14 19.72 -13.40
C GLU A 328 11.91 18.81 -13.44
N ARG A 329 11.81 17.93 -14.44
CA ARG A 329 10.72 16.95 -14.54
C ARG A 329 10.74 15.99 -13.35
N ASP A 330 11.90 15.42 -13.04
CA ASP A 330 12.05 14.45 -11.97
C ASP A 330 11.83 15.10 -10.59
N TYR A 331 12.29 16.35 -10.42
CA TYR A 331 11.97 17.17 -9.23
C TYR A 331 10.47 17.33 -9.03
N LYS A 332 9.72 17.70 -10.08
CA LYS A 332 8.26 17.88 -10.01
C LYS A 332 7.54 16.59 -9.62
N LYS A 333 7.99 15.43 -10.10
CA LYS A 333 7.42 14.13 -9.73
C LYS A 333 7.68 13.78 -8.26
N LEU A 334 8.89 14.03 -7.77
CA LEU A 334 9.28 13.69 -6.40
C LEU A 334 8.63 14.63 -5.38
N ILE A 335 8.57 15.95 -5.65
CA ILE A 335 8.05 16.95 -4.70
C ILE A 335 6.55 16.80 -4.41
N SER A 336 5.79 16.16 -5.30
CA SER A 336 4.35 15.88 -5.10
C SER A 336 4.07 14.75 -4.11
N ASN A 337 5.09 14.06 -3.60
CA ASN A 337 4.90 12.94 -2.70
C ASN A 337 4.49 13.39 -1.28
N LYS A 338 3.64 12.59 -0.61
CA LYS A 338 3.21 12.78 0.79
C LYS A 338 4.38 12.87 1.78
N PHE A 339 5.53 12.26 1.50
CA PHE A 339 6.75 12.41 2.32
C PHE A 339 7.08 13.88 2.62
N PHE A 340 7.04 14.74 1.61
CA PHE A 340 7.35 16.17 1.75
C PHE A 340 6.25 16.99 2.43
N MET A 341 5.05 16.41 2.64
CA MET A 341 4.04 16.98 3.52
C MET A 341 4.33 16.67 4.99
N ILE A 342 4.89 15.49 5.27
CA ILE A 342 5.23 15.03 6.63
C ILE A 342 6.55 15.65 7.10
N PHE A 343 7.53 15.84 6.19
CA PHE A 343 8.85 16.40 6.47
C PHE A 343 9.10 17.71 5.69
N PRO A 344 8.58 18.85 6.16
CA PRO A 344 8.68 20.12 5.46
C PRO A 344 10.12 20.68 5.37
N ASP A 345 10.99 20.36 6.33
CA ASP A 345 12.40 20.76 6.28
C ASP A 345 13.16 20.06 5.16
N GLU A 346 12.90 18.76 4.95
CA GLU A 346 13.46 18.00 3.83
C GLU A 346 12.97 18.54 2.48
N LYS A 347 11.71 18.96 2.42
CA LYS A 347 11.15 19.64 1.24
C LYS A 347 11.94 20.90 0.91
N ARG A 348 12.19 21.76 1.91
CA ARG A 348 12.95 22.99 1.74
C ARG A 348 14.37 22.70 1.27
N TYR A 349 15.05 21.73 1.89
CA TYR A 349 16.39 21.32 1.50
C TYR A 349 16.45 20.76 0.07
N PHE A 350 15.45 19.97 -0.33
CA PHE A 350 15.36 19.44 -1.69
C PHE A 350 15.12 20.54 -2.73
N THR A 351 14.26 21.52 -2.44
CA THR A 351 14.08 22.70 -3.29
C THR A 351 15.39 23.49 -3.42
N GLU A 352 16.13 23.67 -2.35
CA GLU A 352 17.43 24.35 -2.38
C GLU A 352 18.45 23.60 -3.26
N ILE A 353 18.47 22.28 -3.20
CA ILE A 353 19.30 21.44 -4.08
C ILE A 353 18.94 21.67 -5.54
N ASN A 354 17.66 21.60 -5.91
CA ASN A 354 17.22 21.82 -7.29
C ASN A 354 17.59 23.24 -7.77
N LEU A 355 17.41 24.26 -6.93
CA LEU A 355 17.84 25.63 -7.24
C LEU A 355 19.36 25.73 -7.44
N ARG A 356 20.15 25.03 -6.63
CA ARG A 356 21.61 25.00 -6.76
C ARG A 356 22.04 24.29 -8.05
N LEU A 357 21.38 23.20 -8.43
CA LEU A 357 21.60 22.50 -9.70
C LEU A 357 21.28 23.43 -10.88
N GLY A 358 20.11 24.07 -10.88
CA GLY A 358 19.72 25.03 -11.92
C GLY A 358 20.71 26.19 -12.06
N LYS A 359 21.15 26.78 -10.94
CA LYS A 359 22.19 27.83 -10.93
C LYS A 359 23.49 27.35 -11.55
N ARG A 360 23.96 26.14 -11.20
CA ARG A 360 25.19 25.56 -11.76
C ARG A 360 25.07 25.32 -13.27
N VAL A 361 23.94 24.80 -13.74
CA VAL A 361 23.69 24.62 -15.18
C VAL A 361 23.76 25.96 -15.91
N THR A 362 23.09 27.01 -15.39
CA THR A 362 23.14 28.35 -16.00
C THR A 362 24.56 28.92 -15.99
N GLN A 363 25.31 28.75 -14.90
CA GLN A 363 26.72 29.17 -14.85
C GLN A 363 27.56 28.46 -15.91
N LEU A 364 27.39 27.14 -16.09
CA LEU A 364 28.09 26.37 -17.11
C LEU A 364 27.71 26.80 -18.53
N LYS A 365 26.43 27.09 -18.78
CA LYS A 365 26.00 27.67 -20.07
C LYS A 365 26.70 28.99 -20.35
N ASN A 366 26.73 29.90 -19.37
CA ASN A 366 27.42 31.17 -19.50
C ASN A 366 28.93 30.99 -19.77
N ILE A 367 29.56 30.00 -19.11
CA ILE A 367 30.97 29.66 -19.34
C ILE A 367 31.18 29.16 -20.78
N CYS A 368 30.33 28.26 -21.27
CA CYS A 368 30.37 27.80 -22.66
C CYS A 368 30.20 28.94 -23.66
N GLU A 369 29.26 29.86 -23.41
CA GLU A 369 29.05 31.04 -24.26
C GLU A 369 30.25 31.99 -24.26
N THR A 370 30.80 32.28 -23.07
CA THR A 370 32.00 33.11 -22.94
C THR A 370 33.17 32.47 -23.69
N TYR A 371 33.33 31.16 -23.54
CA TYR A 371 34.40 30.42 -24.19
C TYR A 371 34.25 30.39 -25.71
N PHE A 372 33.03 30.27 -26.22
CA PHE A 372 32.74 30.42 -27.65
C PHE A 372 33.27 31.77 -28.16
N TRP A 373 32.92 32.89 -27.52
CA TRP A 373 33.40 34.22 -27.92
C TRP A 373 34.92 34.36 -27.86
N ILE A 374 35.56 33.85 -26.79
CA ILE A 374 37.01 33.90 -26.64
C ILE A 374 37.71 33.16 -27.78
N ILE A 375 37.26 31.95 -28.14
CA ILE A 375 37.82 31.19 -29.26
C ILE A 375 37.68 31.97 -30.57
N GLY A 376 36.48 32.47 -30.86
CA GLY A 376 36.21 33.20 -32.10
C GLY A 376 37.08 34.43 -32.25
N LEU A 377 37.11 35.27 -31.23
CA LEU A 377 37.92 36.49 -31.22
C LEU A 377 39.41 36.19 -31.31
N THR A 378 39.88 35.15 -30.62
CA THR A 378 41.29 34.77 -30.69
C THR A 378 41.67 34.27 -32.08
N ASN A 379 40.83 33.45 -32.71
CA ASN A 379 41.07 32.96 -34.06
C ASN A 379 41.06 34.10 -35.09
N ILE A 380 40.15 35.07 -34.95
CA ILE A 380 40.15 36.29 -35.78
C ILE A 380 41.47 37.04 -35.59
N GLY A 381 41.92 37.22 -34.33
CA GLY A 381 43.20 37.85 -34.02
C GLY A 381 44.40 37.13 -34.64
N LEU A 382 44.46 35.80 -34.56
CA LEU A 382 45.51 34.98 -35.17
C LEU A 382 45.50 35.12 -36.70
N ASN A 383 44.32 35.11 -37.33
CA ASN A 383 44.21 35.31 -38.77
C ASN A 383 44.67 36.71 -39.20
N ILE A 384 44.33 37.77 -38.43
CA ILE A 384 44.84 39.13 -38.66
C ILE A 384 46.38 39.15 -38.62
N LEU A 385 46.99 38.50 -37.63
CA LEU A 385 48.45 38.42 -37.52
C LEU A 385 49.07 37.69 -38.72
N ILE A 386 48.45 36.61 -39.19
CA ILE A 386 48.92 35.87 -40.37
C ILE A 386 48.79 36.72 -41.63
N PHE A 387 47.65 37.39 -41.85
CA PHE A 387 47.45 38.25 -43.02
C PHE A 387 48.39 39.46 -43.03
N ASN A 388 48.68 40.04 -41.87
CA ASN A 388 49.70 41.09 -41.75
C ASN A 388 51.09 40.57 -42.17
N LYS A 389 51.46 39.33 -41.79
CA LYS A 389 52.72 38.71 -42.24
C LYS A 389 52.75 38.37 -43.73
N LEU A 390 51.60 38.32 -44.40
CA LEU A 390 51.47 38.12 -45.84
C LEU A 390 51.39 39.44 -46.63
N ASP A 391 51.63 40.59 -45.96
CA ASP A 391 51.58 41.94 -46.54
C ASP A 391 50.22 42.28 -47.21
N PHE A 392 49.12 41.73 -46.70
CA PHE A 392 47.78 42.13 -47.15
C PHE A 392 47.48 43.58 -46.77
N SER A 393 46.70 44.28 -47.62
CA SER A 393 46.31 45.67 -47.31
C SER A 393 45.42 45.73 -46.06
N THR A 394 45.63 46.74 -45.22
CA THR A 394 44.87 46.94 -43.96
C THR A 394 43.35 46.97 -44.19
N GLY A 395 42.92 47.52 -45.33
CA GLY A 395 41.50 47.53 -45.73
C GLY A 395 40.95 46.13 -45.97
N ALA A 396 41.68 45.26 -46.68
CA ALA A 396 41.26 43.87 -46.93
C ALA A 396 41.18 43.06 -45.62
N ILE A 397 42.16 43.23 -44.73
CA ILE A 397 42.20 42.55 -43.43
C ILE A 397 40.99 42.95 -42.57
N SER A 398 40.64 44.24 -42.57
CA SER A 398 39.50 44.78 -41.81
C SER A 398 38.17 44.19 -42.30
N ILE A 399 37.97 44.11 -43.64
CA ILE A 399 36.77 43.53 -44.24
C ILE A 399 36.66 42.02 -43.91
N ILE A 400 37.75 41.26 -44.07
CA ILE A 400 37.76 39.82 -43.77
C ILE A 400 37.45 39.56 -42.30
N SER A 401 37.97 40.39 -41.39
CA SER A 401 37.73 40.29 -39.96
C SER A 401 36.27 40.58 -39.60
N LEU A 402 35.66 41.61 -40.21
CA LEU A 402 34.24 41.93 -40.04
C LEU A 402 33.33 40.82 -40.56
N VAL A 403 33.62 40.27 -41.74
CA VAL A 403 32.87 39.14 -42.30
C VAL A 403 33.00 37.91 -41.40
N SER A 404 34.21 37.60 -40.92
CA SER A 404 34.46 36.48 -40.01
C SER A 404 33.69 36.64 -38.69
N LEU A 405 33.68 37.85 -38.12
CA LEU A 405 32.90 38.16 -36.93
C LEU A 405 31.40 38.01 -37.17
N GLY A 406 30.89 38.45 -38.32
CA GLY A 406 29.50 38.29 -38.73
C GLY A 406 29.09 36.81 -38.86
N ILE A 407 29.91 35.98 -39.52
CA ILE A 407 29.70 34.53 -39.61
C ILE A 407 29.71 33.90 -38.22
N PHE A 408 30.63 34.35 -37.35
CA PHE A 408 30.75 33.82 -35.99
C PHE A 408 29.53 34.17 -35.12
N ALA A 409 29.06 35.41 -35.18
CA ALA A 409 27.85 35.86 -34.51
C ALA A 409 26.59 35.14 -35.02
N PHE A 410 26.49 34.93 -36.34
CA PHE A 410 25.40 34.15 -36.93
C PHE A 410 25.41 32.69 -36.44
N THR A 411 26.59 32.06 -36.46
CA THR A 411 26.78 30.68 -35.99
C THR A 411 26.41 30.55 -34.50
N ARG A 412 26.77 31.55 -33.68
CA ARG A 412 26.39 31.64 -32.26
C ARG A 412 24.88 31.58 -32.09
N ASN A 413 24.15 32.45 -32.78
CA ASN A 413 22.69 32.53 -32.66
C ASN A 413 22.04 31.23 -33.15
N HIS A 414 22.49 30.68 -34.28
CA HIS A 414 21.94 29.41 -34.79
C HIS A 414 22.19 28.22 -33.84
N ILE A 415 23.31 28.20 -33.12
CA ILE A 415 23.64 27.15 -32.16
C ILE A 415 22.83 27.29 -30.86
N LEU A 416 22.57 28.53 -30.41
CA LEU A 416 21.93 28.79 -29.11
C LEU A 416 20.40 28.91 -29.20
N GLU A 417 19.84 29.52 -30.25
CA GLU A 417 18.39 29.78 -30.38
C GLU A 417 17.56 28.51 -30.66
N ASN A 418 18.10 27.56 -31.44
CA ASN A 418 17.40 26.32 -31.82
C ASN A 418 17.08 25.36 -30.65
N ILE A 419 17.51 25.69 -29.43
CA ILE A 419 17.44 24.82 -28.25
C ILE A 419 16.41 25.32 -27.24
N GLU A 420 16.21 26.64 -27.12
CA GLU A 420 15.20 27.18 -26.21
C GLU A 420 13.78 26.81 -26.65
N GLU A 421 13.47 26.89 -27.96
CA GLU A 421 12.15 26.54 -28.50
C GLU A 421 11.78 25.06 -28.36
N LYS A 422 12.74 24.14 -28.38
CA LYS A 422 12.46 22.69 -28.25
C LYS A 422 12.36 22.19 -26.81
N SER A 423 12.75 23.01 -25.83
CA SER A 423 12.75 22.64 -24.42
C SER A 423 11.43 22.95 -23.68
N VAL A 424 10.45 23.53 -24.39
CA VAL A 424 9.16 23.99 -23.84
C VAL A 424 7.97 23.07 -24.19
N ILE A 425 8.20 21.94 -24.87
CA ILE A 425 7.15 20.96 -25.20
C ILE A 425 7.18 19.76 -24.25
#